data_AF-A0A504BLE1-F1
#
_entry.id   AF-A0A504BLE1-F1
#
_cell.length_a   1.000
_cell.length_b   1.000
_cell.length_c   1.000
_cell.angle_alpha   90.00
_cell.angle_beta   90.00
_cell.angle_gamma   90.00
#
_symmetry.space_group_name_H-M   'P 1'
#
loop_
_entity.id
_entity.type
_entity.pdbx_description
1 polymer ?
#
loop_
_entity_poly.entity_id
_entity_poly.type
_entity_poly.pdbx_seq_one_letter_code
_entity_poly.pdbx_strand_id
1 'polypeptide(L)'
;MSRYTITVTGAIGKVRSDPDAVIGYDPPLRTYFLQAFPHEETDEPGLWLGTHDRAFETPEDLHRAAMSHGYDFIPLSPKLAAKLVDDKAAASGRPVRDTIFGQVLKHLNQPK
;
A
#
# COMPACT_ATOMS: atom_id res chain seq x y z
N MET A 1 -4.74 -7.30 0.80
CA MET A 1 -3.56 -6.41 0.78
C MET A 1 -2.32 -7.27 0.71
N SER A 2 -1.45 -7.03 -0.27
CA SER A 2 -0.14 -7.70 -0.34
C SER A 2 0.84 -7.03 0.62
N ARG A 3 1.83 -7.79 1.09
CA ARG A 3 2.85 -7.32 2.04
C ARG A 3 4.19 -7.98 1.71
N TYR A 4 5.23 -7.17 1.64
CA TYR A 4 6.60 -7.61 1.41
C TYR A 4 7.54 -6.86 2.34
N THR A 5 8.53 -7.57 2.86
CA THR A 5 9.57 -6.99 3.72
C THR A 5 10.64 -6.31 2.88
N ILE A 6 11.03 -5.11 3.28
CA ILE A 6 12.12 -4.32 2.71
C ILE A 6 12.91 -3.62 3.82
N THR A 7 14.10 -3.14 3.48
CA THR A 7 14.84 -2.23 4.35
C THR A 7 14.47 -0.78 4.03
N VAL A 8 14.10 -0.02 5.06
CA VAL A 8 13.95 1.44 5.02
C VAL A 8 15.07 2.07 5.83
N THR A 9 15.78 3.04 5.26
CA THR A 9 16.84 3.81 5.92
C THR A 9 16.45 5.27 6.06
N GLY A 10 17.03 5.97 7.02
CA GLY A 10 16.98 7.42 7.08
C GLY A 10 17.80 8.01 5.92
N ALA A 11 17.21 8.97 5.21
CA ALA A 11 17.92 9.80 4.26
C ALA A 11 18.90 10.74 5.00
N ILE A 12 19.80 11.39 4.26
CA ILE A 12 20.92 12.21 4.76
C ILE A 12 20.53 12.99 6.03
N GLY A 13 21.16 12.65 7.16
CA GLY A 13 20.92 13.28 8.47
C GLY A 13 20.09 12.46 9.46
N LYS A 14 19.46 11.35 9.06
CA LYS A 14 18.78 10.40 9.97
C LYS A 14 19.52 9.06 10.05
N VAL A 15 20.05 8.73 11.23
CA VAL A 15 20.74 7.43 11.50
C VAL A 15 19.73 6.42 12.04
N ARG A 16 18.67 6.11 11.28
CA ARG A 16 17.72 5.05 11.64
C ARG A 16 17.55 4.11 10.46
N SER A 17 17.53 2.81 10.73
CA SER A 17 17.29 1.77 9.72
C SER A 17 16.25 0.80 10.28
N ASP A 18 15.34 0.39 9.42
CA ASP A 18 14.35 -0.65 9.70
C ASP A 18 14.48 -1.74 8.64
N PRO A 19 15.08 -2.89 8.97
CA PRO A 19 15.22 -4.01 8.04
C PRO A 19 13.92 -4.78 7.81
N ASP A 20 12.91 -4.56 8.66
CA ASP A 20 11.65 -5.30 8.69
C ASP A 20 10.45 -4.45 8.24
N ALA A 21 10.71 -3.33 7.56
CA ALA A 21 9.68 -2.46 7.02
C ALA A 21 8.81 -3.19 5.99
N VAL A 22 7.53 -2.83 5.92
CA VAL A 22 6.53 -3.49 5.09
C VAL A 22 6.07 -2.55 3.98
N ILE A 23 6.21 -3.00 2.73
CA ILE A 23 5.65 -2.37 1.54
C ILE A 23 4.59 -3.27 0.90
N GLY A 24 3.59 -2.69 0.24
CA GLY A 24 2.60 -3.47 -0.47
C GLY A 24 1.57 -2.64 -1.22
N TYR A 25 0.58 -3.33 -1.78
CA TYR A 25 -0.60 -2.72 -2.38
C TYR A 25 -1.85 -3.07 -1.57
N ASP A 26 -2.62 -2.05 -1.21
CA ASP A 26 -3.91 -2.15 -0.53
C ASP A 26 -5.05 -2.06 -1.57
N PRO A 27 -5.77 -3.18 -1.86
CA PRO A 27 -6.89 -3.14 -2.80
C PRO A 27 -8.09 -2.31 -2.33
N PRO A 28 -8.56 -2.41 -1.06
CA PRO A 28 -9.58 -1.48 -0.53
C PRO A 28 -9.27 0.00 -0.72
N LEU A 29 -8.05 0.44 -0.38
CA LEU A 29 -7.63 1.84 -0.51
C LEU A 29 -7.06 2.17 -1.90
N ARG A 30 -6.89 1.18 -2.78
CA ARG A 30 -6.38 1.36 -4.14
C ARG A 30 -5.05 2.13 -4.20
N THR A 31 -4.16 1.85 -3.26
CA THR A 31 -2.91 2.59 -3.08
C THR A 31 -1.77 1.65 -2.72
N TYR A 32 -0.56 2.03 -3.11
CA TYR A 32 0.63 1.50 -2.46
C TYR A 32 0.78 2.07 -1.05
N PHE A 33 1.35 1.29 -0.14
CA PHE A 33 1.59 1.71 1.23
C PHE A 33 2.98 1.30 1.70
N LEU A 34 3.48 2.02 2.70
CA LEU A 34 4.74 1.74 3.39
C LEU A 34 4.51 1.89 4.89
N GLN A 35 4.92 0.90 5.66
CA GLN A 35 4.99 0.94 7.12
C GLN A 35 6.43 0.64 7.53
N ALA A 36 7.00 1.51 8.34
CA ALA A 36 8.34 1.32 8.88
C ALA A 36 8.40 1.86 10.30
N PHE A 37 9.41 1.41 11.04
CA PHE A 37 9.69 1.79 12.41
C PHE A 37 8.52 1.46 13.34
N PRO A 38 8.11 0.17 13.44
CA PRO A 38 7.06 -0.23 14.36
C PRO A 38 7.39 0.24 15.78
N HIS A 39 6.36 0.68 16.51
CA HIS A 39 6.50 1.08 17.90
C HIS A 39 6.28 -0.14 18.79
N GLU A 40 7.12 -0.35 19.81
CA GLU A 40 7.04 -1.56 20.66
C GLU A 40 5.81 -1.56 21.58
N GLU A 41 5.34 -0.37 21.96
CA GLU A 41 4.23 -0.20 22.92
C GLU A 41 2.91 0.26 22.28
N THR A 42 2.96 0.78 21.04
CA THR A 42 1.77 1.35 20.38
C THR A 42 1.60 0.74 18.99
N ASP A 43 0.36 0.71 18.51
CA ASP A 43 0.06 0.30 17.14
C ASP A 43 0.35 1.40 16.11
N GLU A 44 1.06 2.48 16.49
CA GLU A 44 1.38 3.62 15.64
C GLU A 44 2.85 3.56 15.18
N PRO A 45 3.13 3.13 13.93
CA PRO A 45 4.49 3.08 13.41
C PRO A 45 5.06 4.49 13.19
N GLY A 46 6.38 4.62 13.31
CA GLY A 46 7.10 5.88 13.09
C GLY A 46 7.05 6.40 11.65
N LEU A 47 6.66 5.55 10.69
CA LEU A 47 6.33 5.93 9.33
C LEU A 47 5.14 5.08 8.83
N TRP A 48 4.06 5.74 8.42
CA TRP A 48 2.95 5.11 7.71
C TRP A 48 2.51 5.98 6.54
N LEU A 49 2.70 5.46 5.33
CA LEU A 49 2.24 6.06 4.08
C LEU A 49 1.19 5.16 3.42
N GLY A 50 0.25 5.75 2.69
CA GLY A 50 -0.78 5.00 1.95
C GLY A 50 -2.01 4.66 2.79
N THR A 51 -2.37 5.55 3.72
CA THR A 51 -3.52 5.41 4.63
C THR A 51 -4.84 5.92 4.07
N HIS A 52 -4.83 6.52 2.87
CA HIS A 52 -5.99 7.14 2.24
C HIS A 52 -6.24 6.54 0.86
N ASP A 53 -7.49 6.64 0.38
CA ASP A 53 -7.88 6.14 -0.93
C ASP A 53 -7.05 6.81 -2.04
N ARG A 54 -6.44 5.99 -2.90
CA ARG A 54 -5.63 6.39 -4.06
C ARG A 54 -4.50 7.38 -3.73
N ALA A 55 -3.91 7.28 -2.54
CA ALA A 55 -2.81 8.17 -2.13
C ALA A 55 -1.57 8.04 -3.03
N PHE A 56 -1.22 6.82 -3.45
CA PHE A 56 -0.03 6.51 -4.25
C PHE A 56 -0.36 5.50 -5.35
N GLU A 57 -0.24 5.92 -6.61
CA GLU A 57 -0.56 5.10 -7.77
C GLU A 57 0.63 4.32 -8.34
N THR A 58 1.86 4.71 -7.97
CA THR A 58 3.11 4.06 -8.38
C THR A 58 4.06 3.87 -7.19
N PRO A 59 4.94 2.85 -7.21
CA PRO A 59 6.02 2.72 -6.22
C PRO A 59 6.93 3.96 -6.15
N GLU A 60 7.12 4.65 -7.28
CA GLU A 60 7.92 5.88 -7.37
C GLU A 60 7.28 7.06 -6.63
N ASP A 61 5.94 7.18 -6.65
CA ASP A 61 5.22 8.19 -5.86
C ASP A 61 5.38 7.94 -4.36
N LEU A 62 5.27 6.68 -3.96
CA LEU A 62 5.47 6.26 -2.58
C LEU A 62 6.92 6.53 -2.13
N HIS A 63 7.90 6.30 -3.00
CA HIS A 63 9.31 6.60 -2.72
C HIS A 63 9.56 8.09 -2.53
N ARG A 64 9.01 8.93 -3.41
CA ARG A 64 9.13 10.39 -3.28
C ARG A 64 8.51 10.91 -1.98
N ALA A 65 7.40 10.31 -1.54
CA ALA A 65 6.80 10.62 -0.25
C ALA A 65 7.74 10.21 0.89
N ALA A 66 8.26 8.98 0.90
CA ALA A 66 9.23 8.54 1.91
C ALA A 66 10.44 9.48 2.01
N MET A 67 10.99 9.89 0.87
CA MET A 67 12.11 10.84 0.79
C MET A 67 11.77 12.20 1.41
N SER A 68 10.53 12.68 1.21
CA SER A 68 10.04 13.92 1.84
C SER A 68 9.91 13.80 3.37
N HIS A 69 9.69 12.59 3.88
CA HIS A 69 9.74 12.27 5.31
C HIS A 69 11.18 12.00 5.83
N GLY A 70 12.18 12.09 4.95
CA GLY A 70 13.57 11.83 5.27
C GLY A 70 13.92 10.35 5.35
N TYR A 71 13.26 9.49 4.57
CA TYR A 71 13.50 8.06 4.50
C TYR A 71 13.70 7.59 3.06
N ASP A 72 14.55 6.59 2.87
CA ASP A 72 14.81 5.95 1.59
C ASP A 72 14.60 4.44 1.71
N PHE A 73 14.22 3.79 0.62
CA PHE A 73 14.08 2.34 0.52
C PHE A 73 14.46 1.81 -0.88
N ILE A 74 15.02 2.68 -1.73
CA ILE A 74 15.50 2.31 -3.06
C ILE A 74 16.99 1.94 -2.99
N PRO A 75 17.44 0.98 -3.82
CA PRO A 75 16.64 0.30 -4.85
C PRO A 75 15.82 -0.89 -4.34
N LEU A 76 14.55 -0.95 -4.75
CA LEU A 76 13.76 -2.19 -4.69
C LEU A 76 14.33 -3.18 -5.73
N SER A 77 14.36 -4.47 -5.38
CA SER A 77 14.72 -5.48 -6.37
C SER A 77 13.73 -5.47 -7.54
N PRO A 78 14.17 -5.65 -8.80
CA PRO A 78 13.26 -5.67 -9.96
C PRO A 78 12.12 -6.70 -9.83
N LYS A 79 12.41 -7.83 -9.19
CA LYS A 79 11.42 -8.88 -8.90
C LYS A 79 10.33 -8.39 -7.95
N LEU A 80 10.69 -7.61 -6.94
CA LEU A 80 9.72 -7.06 -5.98
C LEU A 80 8.90 -5.93 -6.62
N ALA A 81 9.53 -5.05 -7.38
CA ALA A 81 8.83 -4.01 -8.13
C ALA A 81 7.77 -4.62 -9.09
N ALA A 82 8.13 -5.68 -9.83
CA ALA A 82 7.20 -6.41 -10.69
C ALA A 82 6.02 -6.99 -9.90
N LYS A 83 6.25 -7.59 -8.74
CA LYS A 83 5.18 -8.11 -7.87
C LYS A 83 4.20 -7.03 -7.42
N LEU A 84 4.70 -5.85 -7.02
CA LEU A 84 3.85 -4.72 -6.63
C LEU A 84 2.98 -4.23 -7.79
N VAL A 85 3.50 -4.23 -9.01
CA VAL A 85 2.72 -3.91 -10.21
C VAL A 85 1.66 -4.98 -10.48
N ASP A 86 2.04 -6.26 -10.40
CA ASP A 86 1.12 -7.39 -10.58
C ASP A 86 -0.01 -7.40 -9.55
N ASP A 87 0.28 -7.07 -8.29
CA ASP A 87 -0.73 -6.98 -7.22
C ASP A 87 -1.79 -5.91 -7.51
N LYS A 88 -1.36 -4.73 -8.00
CA LYS A 88 -2.27 -3.66 -8.44
C LYS A 88 -3.11 -4.12 -9.63
N ALA A 89 -2.51 -4.79 -10.61
CA ALA A 89 -3.22 -5.31 -11.78
C ALA A 89 -4.25 -6.38 -11.38
N ALA A 90 -3.87 -7.31 -10.52
CA ALA A 90 -4.75 -8.35 -10.00
C ALA A 90 -5.91 -7.78 -9.18
N ALA A 91 -5.69 -6.70 -8.43
CA ALA A 91 -6.76 -5.98 -7.73
C ALA A 91 -7.72 -5.26 -8.69
N SER A 92 -7.20 -4.71 -9.79
CA SER A 92 -7.98 -3.99 -10.80
C SER A 92 -8.82 -4.93 -11.68
N GLY A 93 -8.35 -6.16 -11.90
CA GLY A 93 -9.06 -7.20 -12.66
C GLY A 93 -10.15 -7.95 -11.87
N ARG A 94 -10.29 -7.71 -10.56
CA ARG A 94 -11.41 -8.26 -9.80
C ARG A 94 -12.66 -7.42 -10.10
N PRO A 95 -13.76 -8.02 -10.60
CA PRO A 95 -15.04 -7.34 -10.54
C PRO A 95 -15.27 -6.95 -9.08
N VAL A 96 -15.73 -5.71 -8.87
CA VAL A 96 -16.14 -5.17 -7.56
C VAL A 96 -17.21 -6.11 -7.00
N ARG A 97 -16.79 -7.17 -6.31
CA ARG A 97 -17.70 -8.14 -5.71
C ARG A 97 -18.30 -7.45 -4.49
N ASP A 98 -19.61 -7.24 -4.63
CA ASP A 98 -20.56 -6.88 -3.59
C ASP A 98 -20.45 -5.45 -3.07
N THR A 99 -20.74 -4.53 -4.00
CA THR A 99 -21.71 -3.49 -3.65
C THR A 99 -22.95 -4.20 -3.09
N ILE A 100 -23.20 -4.02 -1.79
CA ILE A 100 -24.47 -4.39 -1.13
C ILE A 100 -25.69 -3.82 -1.89
N PHE A 101 -25.48 -2.79 -2.72
CA PHE A 101 -26.49 -2.23 -3.63
C PHE A 101 -26.82 -3.07 -4.87
N GLY A 102 -25.96 -4.00 -5.30
CA GLY A 102 -26.20 -4.82 -6.49
C GLY A 102 -27.26 -5.91 -6.32
N GLN A 103 -27.50 -6.36 -5.07
CA GLN A 103 -28.51 -7.39 -4.78
C GLN A 103 -29.91 -6.80 -4.56
N VAL A 104 -30.03 -5.55 -4.10
CA VAL A 104 -31.33 -4.89 -3.86
C VAL A 104 -32.05 -4.56 -5.18
N LEU A 105 -31.33 -4.17 -6.22
CA LEU A 105 -31.93 -3.82 -7.51
C LEU A 105 -32.46 -5.04 -8.29
N LYS A 106 -31.96 -6.25 -8.01
CA LYS A 106 -32.49 -7.47 -8.65
C LYS A 106 -33.83 -7.94 -8.07
N HIS A 107 -34.17 -7.53 -6.85
CA HIS A 107 -35.44 -7.90 -6.21
C HIS A 107 -36.60 -6.95 -6.51
N LEU A 108 -36.34 -5.76 -7.06
CA LEU A 108 -37.40 -4.76 -7.37
C LEU A 108 -38.02 -4.91 -8.77
N ASN A 109 -37.48 -5.78 -9.63
CA ASN A 109 -37.91 -5.93 -11.02
C ASN A 109 -38.66 -7.23 -11.31
N GLN A 110 -39.27 -7.86 -10.30
CA GLN A 110 -40.20 -8.97 -10.53
C GLN A 110 -41.63 -8.43 -10.61
N PRO A 111 -42.27 -8.43 -11.79
CA PRO A 111 -43.69 -8.10 -11.89
C PRO A 111 -44.54 -9.21 -11.26
N LYS A 112 -45.61 -8.83 -10.56
CA LYS A 112 -46.68 -9.72 -10.12
C LYS A 112 -47.54 -10.16 -11.30
#